data_AF-A0A2N6CNS7-F1
#
_entry.id   AF-A0A2N6CNS7-F1
#
_cell.length_a   1.000
_cell.length_b   1.000
_cell.length_c   1.000
_cell.angle_alpha   90.00
_cell.angle_beta   90.00
_cell.angle_gamma   90.00
#
_symmetry.space_group_name_H-M   'P 1'
#
loop_
_entity.id
_entity.type
_entity.pdbx_description
1 polymer ?
#
loop_
_entity_poly.entity_id
_entity_poly.type
_entity_poly.pdbx_seq_one_letter_code
_entity_poly.pdbx_strand_id
1 'polypeptide(L)' 'QIRDDLAELLDPRFLRLTAEFNVRGGIYTSVVAEHSKSGWESELPVDLP' A
#
# COMPACT_ATOMS: atom_id res chain seq x y z
N GLN A 1 7.30 -4.14 -9.01
CA GLN A 1 6.61 -5.07 -9.92
C GLN A 1 5.16 -5.23 -9.49
N ILE A 2 4.75 -6.17 -8.62
CA ILE A 2 3.31 -6.41 -8.32
C ILE A 2 2.51 -5.12 -8.02
N ARG A 3 2.99 -4.26 -7.13
CA ARG A 3 2.32 -2.99 -6.80
C ARG A 3 2.26 -2.02 -7.98
N ASP A 4 3.29 -2.00 -8.83
CA ASP A 4 3.35 -1.16 -10.03
C ASP A 4 2.38 -1.69 -11.10
N ASP A 5 2.36 -3.00 -11.33
CA ASP A 5 1.49 -3.66 -12.31
C ASP A 5 0.00 -3.43 -11.94
N LEU A 6 -0.32 -3.54 -10.64
CA LEU A 6 -1.67 -3.24 -10.14
C LEU A 6 -2.03 -1.75 -10.30
N ALA A 7 -1.07 -0.84 -10.07
CA ALA A 7 -1.31 0.59 -10.25
C ALA A 7 -1.53 0.94 -11.74
N GLU A 8 -0.80 0.31 -12.65
CA GLU A 8 -0.96 0.50 -14.09
C GLU A 8 -2.31 -0.03 -14.60
N LEU A 9 -2.74 -1.21 -14.14
CA LEU A 9 -4.00 -1.84 -14.56
C LEU A 9 -5.25 -1.14 -13.99
N LEU A 10 -5.18 -0.64 -12.76
CA LEU A 10 -6.35 -0.13 -12.04
C LEU A 10 -6.45 1.41 -12.00
N ASP A 11 -5.37 2.13 -12.33
CA ASP A 11 -5.23 3.59 -12.16
C ASP A 11 -5.79 4.13 -10.81
N PRO A 12 -5.41 3.54 -9.66
CA PRO A 12 -5.96 3.94 -8.38
C PRO A 12 -5.41 5.29 -7.91
N ARG A 13 -6.21 6.04 -7.15
CA ARG A 13 -5.72 7.25 -6.45
C ARG A 13 -4.72 6.90 -5.34
N PHE A 14 -4.97 5.79 -4.66
CA PHE A 14 -4.12 5.23 -3.62
C PHE A 14 -4.21 3.70 -3.63
N LEU A 15 -3.08 3.03 -3.43
CA LEU A 15 -3.01 1.59 -3.27
C LEU A 15 -1.90 1.23 -2.30
N ARG A 16 -2.19 0.35 -1.34
CA ARG A 16 -1.21 -0.24 -0.42
C ARG A 16 -1.24 -1.76 -0.57
N LEU A 17 -0.08 -2.35 -0.78
CA LEU A 17 0.12 -3.79 -0.82
C LEU A 17 1.01 -4.20 0.36
N THR A 18 0.49 -5.08 1.22
CA THR A 18 1.24 -5.70 2.31
C THR A 18 1.49 -7.16 1.96
N ALA A 19 2.75 -7.55 1.91
CA ALA A 19 3.17 -8.95 1.77
C ALA A 19 3.74 -9.44 3.10
N GLU A 20 3.06 -10.41 3.71
CA GLU A 20 3.48 -11.06 4.95
C GLU A 20 4.20 -12.36 4.62
N PHE A 21 5.47 -12.46 5.04
CA PHE A 21 6.29 -13.63 4.78
C PHE A 21 6.37 -14.51 6.03
N ASN A 22 6.31 -15.82 5.79
CA ASN A 22 6.53 -16.83 6.84
C ASN A 22 7.93 -16.71 7.45
N VAL A 23 8.08 -17.28 8.65
CA VAL A 23 9.30 -17.17 9.46
C VAL A 23 10.50 -17.85 8.82
N ARG A 24 11.65 -17.18 8.87
CA ARG A 24 12.95 -17.79 8.57
C ARG A 24 13.98 -17.40 9.62
N GLY A 25 14.53 -18.40 10.32
CA GLY A 25 15.52 -18.17 11.39
C GLY A 25 15.00 -17.34 12.57
N GLY A 26 13.70 -17.43 12.87
CA GLY A 26 13.05 -16.62 13.91
C GLY A 26 12.73 -15.18 13.49
N ILE A 27 13.05 -14.79 12.26
CA ILE A 27 12.75 -13.45 11.74
C ILE A 27 11.42 -13.49 10.99
N TYR A 28 10.56 -12.55 11.34
CA TYR A 28 9.31 -12.23 10.66
C TYR A 28 9.56 -11.05 9.74
N THR A 29 8.97 -11.05 8.55
CA THR A 29 9.15 -9.95 7.60
C THR A 29 7.83 -9.61 6.95
N SER A 30 7.46 -8.35 7.05
CA SER A 30 6.35 -7.76 6.32
C SER A 30 6.90 -6.68 5.40
N VAL A 31 6.53 -6.74 4.13
CA VAL A 31 6.91 -5.74 3.13
C VAL A 31 5.67 -4.94 2.77
N VAL A 32 5.73 -3.62 2.96
CA VAL A 32 4.66 -2.70 2.58
C VAL A 32 5.13 -1.88 1.38
N ALA A 33 4.34 -1.87 0.31
CA ALA A 33 4.56 -1.05 -0.86
C ALA A 33 3.32 -0.18 -1.14
N GLU A 34 3.54 1.10 -1.41
CA GLU A 34 2.47 2.07 -1.59
C GLU A 34 2.56 2.74 -2.97
N HIS A 35 1.39 3.08 -3.51
CA HIS A 35 1.21 3.97 -4.66
C HIS A 35 0.27 5.10 -4.25
N SER A 36 0.65 6.32 -4.60
CA SER A 36 -0.17 7.52 -4.50
C SER A 36 -0.12 8.24 -5.84
N LYS A 37 -1.29 8.57 -6.39
CA LYS A 37 -1.39 9.30 -7.65
C LYS A 37 -0.81 10.71 -7.46
N SER A 38 -0.03 11.18 -8.43
CA SER A 38 0.57 12.52 -8.34
C SER A 38 -0.52 13.59 -8.20
N GLY A 39 -0.37 14.48 -7.22
CA GLY A 39 -1.34 15.53 -6.89
C GLY A 39 -2.58 15.04 -6.13
N TRP A 40 -2.64 13.77 -5.73
CA TRP A 40 -3.68 13.28 -4.84
C TRP A 40 -3.29 13.50 -3.37
N GLU A 41 -4.19 14.10 -2.61
CA GLU A 41 -4.10 14.21 -1.15
C GLU A 41 -5.28 13.46 -0.50
N SER A 42 -5.01 12.73 0.58
CA SER A 42 -6.05 12.04 1.34
C SER A 42 -6.84 13.02 2.18
N GLU A 43 -8.16 12.80 2.31
CA GLU A 43 -8.95 13.53 3.30
C GLU A 43 -8.44 13.21 4.71
N LEU A 44 -8.31 14.25 5.53
CA LEU A 44 -7.97 14.08 6.93
C LEU A 44 -9.10 13.32 7.63
N PRO A 45 -8.79 12.48 8.63
CA PRO A 45 -9.80 11.83 9.45
C PRO A 45 -10.76 12.89 10.03
N VAL A 46 -12.06 12.73 9.77
CA VAL A 46 -13.09 13.59 10.36
C VAL A 46 -13.50 12.99 11.69
N ASP A 47 -13.31 13.74 12.77
CA ASP A 47 -13.81 13.38 14.09
C ASP A 47 -15.23 13.94 14.24
N LEU A 48 -16.22 13.05 14.40
CA LEU A 48 -17.63 13.43 14.59
C LEU A 48 -17.97 13.37 16.09
N PRO A 49 -18.78 14.32 16.60
CA PRO A 49 -19.15 14.38 18.01
C PRO A 49 -20.04 13.22 18.48
#